data_AF-A0A174WTV4-F1
#
_entry.id   AF-A0A174WTV4-F1
#
_cell.length_a   1.000
_cell.length_b   1.000
_cell.length_c   1.000
_cell.angle_alpha   90.00
_cell.angle_beta   90.00
_cell.angle_gamma   90.00
#
_symmetry.space_group_name_H-M   'P 1'
#
loop_
_entity.id
_entity.type
_entity.pdbx_description
1 polymer ?
#
loop_
_entity_poly.entity_id
_entity_poly.type
_entity_poly.pdbx_seq_one_letter_code
_entity_poly.pdbx_strand_id
1 'polypeptide(L)'
;MKKTLKEELEESFQRWDNELYSGGSDPYYSDGVDMNLLRKHIIAYKTQILETGELPEIYHRKTPEELPESFMVKAEKIYQTAIDIFRQCRDDADYQFLCGLELNPKMDRMAEVINALKNVKELEGAIKKQDFVVMRRYYEKPDFKKCRLIVERSSERIEPKIEQMSLFAGESR
;
A
#
# COMPACT_ATOMS: atom_id res chain seq x y z
N MET A 1 -8.16 31.80 -10.01
CA MET A 1 -7.48 32.76 -9.10
C MET A 1 -6.27 32.08 -8.50
N LYS A 2 -5.16 32.78 -8.32
CA LYS A 2 -3.99 32.28 -7.59
C LYS A 2 -4.27 32.45 -6.09
N LYS A 3 -3.99 31.42 -5.28
CA LYS A 3 -4.16 31.50 -3.82
C LYS A 3 -3.14 32.46 -3.23
N THR A 4 -3.53 33.10 -2.13
CA THR A 4 -2.67 33.93 -1.29
C THR A 4 -1.80 33.05 -0.39
N LEU A 5 -0.69 33.60 0.11
CA LEU A 5 0.18 32.88 1.06
C LEU A 5 -0.55 32.46 2.33
N LYS A 6 -1.51 33.27 2.78
CA LYS A 6 -2.37 32.96 3.92
C LYS A 6 -3.20 31.70 3.65
N GLU A 7 -3.90 31.65 2.52
CA GLU A 7 -4.74 30.51 2.14
C GLU A 7 -3.90 29.23 1.98
N GLU A 8 -2.71 29.32 1.37
CA GLU A 8 -1.79 28.17 1.24
C GLU A 8 -1.31 27.65 2.60
N LEU A 9 -1.05 28.55 3.56
CA LEU A 9 -0.66 28.19 4.91
C LEU A 9 -1.82 27.53 5.68
N GLU A 10 -3.03 28.08 5.58
CA GLU A 10 -4.25 27.51 6.19
C GLU A 10 -4.53 26.11 5.65
N GLU A 11 -4.46 25.94 4.33
CA GLU A 11 -4.66 24.63 3.70
C GLU A 11 -3.58 23.62 4.08
N SER A 12 -2.32 24.04 4.17
CA SER A 12 -1.22 23.14 4.58
C SER A 12 -1.42 22.65 6.01
N PHE A 13 -1.86 23.52 6.92
CA PHE A 13 -2.22 23.14 8.28
C PHE A 13 -3.46 22.23 8.34
N GLN A 14 -4.50 22.54 7.56
CA GLN A 14 -5.70 21.71 7.49
C GLN A 14 -5.38 20.31 6.97
N ARG A 15 -4.52 20.21 5.94
CA ARG A 15 -4.04 18.92 5.43
C ARG A 15 -3.23 18.16 6.46
N TRP A 16 -2.31 18.83 7.15
CA TRP A 16 -1.54 18.21 8.23
C TRP A 16 -2.45 17.62 9.30
N ASP A 17 -3.47 18.37 9.76
CA ASP A 17 -4.41 17.90 10.78
C ASP A 17 -5.26 16.73 10.29
N ASN A 18 -5.74 16.81 9.05
CA ASN A 18 -6.51 15.75 8.43
C ASN A 18 -5.67 14.48 8.32
N GLU A 19 -4.45 14.56 7.78
CA GLU A 19 -3.56 13.42 7.60
C GLU A 19 -3.14 12.81 8.94
N LEU A 20 -2.87 13.64 9.98
CA LEU A 20 -2.57 13.15 11.33
C LEU A 20 -3.72 12.34 11.94
N TYR A 21 -4.97 12.62 11.56
CA TYR A 21 -6.14 11.88 12.02
C TYR A 21 -6.51 10.70 11.11
N SER A 22 -6.48 10.89 9.79
CA SER A 22 -6.96 9.91 8.82
C SER A 22 -5.90 8.91 8.38
N GLY A 23 -4.62 9.24 8.49
CA GLY A 23 -3.54 8.64 7.71
C GLY A 23 -3.54 9.14 6.26
N GLY A 24 -2.40 9.00 5.59
CA GLY A 24 -2.23 9.34 4.18
C GLY A 24 -2.68 8.22 3.24
N SER A 25 -2.80 8.55 1.96
CA SER A 25 -3.19 7.61 0.89
C SER A 25 -2.12 7.41 -0.17
N ASP A 26 -0.93 7.99 0.00
CA ASP A 26 0.17 7.81 -0.96
C ASP A 26 0.44 6.30 -1.15
N PRO A 27 0.86 5.77 -2.29
CA PRO A 27 1.17 4.34 -2.39
C PRO A 27 2.59 3.99 -1.91
N TYR A 28 3.51 4.94 -1.93
CA TYR A 28 4.96 4.75 -1.93
C TYR A 28 5.68 5.29 -0.69
N TYR A 29 5.09 6.26 0.01
CA TYR A 29 5.73 6.96 1.13
C TYR A 29 4.93 6.87 2.42
N SER A 30 5.59 6.67 3.55
CA SER A 30 4.91 6.66 4.85
C SER A 30 4.20 7.98 5.14
N ASP A 31 3.24 7.94 6.08
CA ASP A 31 2.57 9.16 6.54
C ASP A 31 3.59 10.17 7.10
N GLY A 32 4.64 9.71 7.78
CA GLY A 32 5.72 10.57 8.27
C GLY A 32 6.45 11.34 7.18
N VAL A 33 6.76 10.71 6.04
CA VAL A 33 7.43 11.37 4.92
C VAL A 33 6.54 12.45 4.30
N ASP A 34 5.28 12.11 4.02
CA ASP A 34 4.32 13.04 3.39
C ASP A 34 3.99 14.21 4.32
N MET A 35 3.79 13.93 5.60
CA MET A 35 3.56 14.97 6.59
C MET A 35 4.78 15.88 6.72
N ASN A 36 6.00 15.34 6.74
CA ASN A 36 7.22 16.16 6.76
C ASN A 36 7.36 17.05 5.52
N LEU A 37 6.81 16.65 4.37
CA LEU A 37 6.71 17.51 3.20
C LEU A 37 5.73 18.67 3.43
N LEU A 38 4.54 18.40 3.99
CA LEU A 38 3.60 19.46 4.41
C LEU A 38 4.22 20.43 5.42
N ARG A 39 4.98 19.90 6.38
CA ARG A 39 5.74 20.72 7.34
C ARG A 39 6.72 21.65 6.63
N LYS A 40 7.45 21.18 5.62
CA LYS A 40 8.36 22.00 4.81
C LYS A 40 7.59 23.13 4.10
N HIS A 41 6.40 22.85 3.56
CA HIS A 41 5.54 23.88 2.97
C HIS A 41 5.09 24.93 4.01
N ILE A 42 4.64 24.50 5.20
CA ILE A 42 4.25 25.40 6.30
C ILE A 42 5.41 26.34 6.67
N ILE A 43 6.63 25.82 6.79
CA ILE A 43 7.82 26.62 7.08
C ILE A 43 8.07 27.63 5.96
N ALA A 44 8.03 27.19 4.70
CA ALA A 44 8.27 28.06 3.55
C ALA A 44 7.24 29.20 3.45
N TYR A 45 5.94 28.91 3.63
CA TYR A 45 4.90 29.94 3.60
C TYR A 45 5.03 30.92 4.76
N LYS A 46 5.38 30.46 5.96
CA LYS A 46 5.67 31.36 7.08
C LYS A 46 6.85 32.29 6.77
N THR A 47 7.94 31.78 6.22
CA THR A 47 9.08 32.64 5.82
C THR A 47 8.64 33.71 4.82
N GLN A 48 7.86 33.33 3.79
CA GLN A 48 7.36 34.28 2.79
C GLN A 48 6.39 35.30 3.39
N ILE A 49 5.52 34.89 4.32
CA ILE A 49 4.61 35.80 5.05
C ILE A 49 5.40 36.77 5.93
N LEU A 50 6.47 36.32 6.58
CA LEU A 50 7.30 37.21 7.39
C LEU A 50 7.92 38.33 6.54
N GLU A 51 8.30 38.02 5.30
CA GLU A 51 8.84 38.99 4.34
C GLU A 51 7.82 40.04 3.89
N THR A 52 6.51 39.79 3.99
CA THR A 52 5.48 40.78 3.64
C THR A 52 5.25 41.83 4.73
N GLY A 53 5.65 41.55 5.98
CA GLY A 53 5.41 42.40 7.14
C GLY A 53 3.97 42.37 7.69
N GLU A 54 3.04 41.71 7.00
CA GLU A 54 1.66 41.51 7.45
C GLU A 54 1.47 40.07 7.93
N LEU A 55 1.38 39.89 9.25
CA LEU A 55 1.28 38.57 9.86
C LEU A 55 -0.20 38.21 10.13
N PRO A 56 -0.85 37.35 9.31
CA PRO A 56 -2.18 36.86 9.59
C PRO A 56 -2.19 35.94 10.82
N GLU A 57 -3.34 35.78 11.47
CA GLU A 57 -3.47 34.98 12.71
C GLU A 57 -2.87 33.57 12.59
N ILE A 58 -3.11 32.88 11.46
CA ILE A 58 -2.59 31.53 11.19
C ILE A 58 -1.05 31.43 11.25
N TYR A 59 -0.32 32.53 11.00
CA TYR A 59 1.15 32.57 11.09
C TYR A 59 1.64 32.17 12.48
N HIS A 60 0.90 32.56 13.52
CA HIS A 60 1.27 32.33 14.92
C HIS A 60 0.99 30.90 15.40
N ARG A 61 0.23 30.10 14.65
CA ARG A 61 0.02 28.68 14.96
C ARG A 61 1.37 27.96 14.98
N LYS A 62 1.70 27.20 16.03
CA LYS A 62 3.00 26.47 16.14
C LYS A 62 3.21 25.58 14.90
N THR A 63 4.41 25.65 14.30
CA THR A 63 4.79 24.72 13.23
C THR A 63 4.82 23.30 13.79
N PRO A 64 4.28 22.29 13.10
CA PRO A 64 4.29 20.93 13.59
C PRO A 64 5.73 20.40 13.78
N GLU A 65 5.87 19.44 14.68
CA GLU A 65 7.14 18.75 14.89
C GLU A 65 7.44 17.81 13.72
N GLU A 66 8.72 17.53 13.50
CA GLU A 66 9.13 16.57 12.48
C GLU A 66 8.81 15.15 12.96
N LEU A 67 8.19 14.36 12.09
CA LEU A 67 7.82 12.98 12.39
C LEU A 67 8.90 12.02 11.90
N PRO A 68 9.06 10.84 12.53
CA PRO A 68 9.91 9.78 11.98
C PRO A 68 9.50 9.42 10.55
N GLU A 69 10.45 9.18 9.65
CA GLU A 69 10.15 8.74 8.28
C GLU A 69 9.44 7.38 8.21
N SER A 70 9.43 6.58 9.28
CA SER A 70 8.67 5.33 9.36
C SER A 70 7.27 5.50 9.96
N PHE A 71 6.88 6.72 10.34
CA PHE A 71 5.63 6.96 11.04
C PHE A 71 4.42 6.64 10.15
N MET A 72 3.47 5.90 10.73
CA MET A 72 2.21 5.51 10.09
C MET A 72 1.08 5.75 11.10
N VAL A 73 0.15 6.63 10.76
CA VAL A 73 -0.93 7.10 11.64
C VAL A 73 -1.81 5.95 12.10
N LYS A 74 -2.12 5.01 11.19
CA LYS A 74 -3.03 3.88 11.44
C LYS A 74 -2.34 2.53 11.32
N ALA A 75 -1.08 2.44 11.76
CA ALA A 75 -0.25 1.23 11.64
C ALA A 75 -0.98 -0.06 12.09
N GLU A 76 -1.59 -0.06 13.29
CA GLU A 76 -2.31 -1.23 13.82
C GLU A 76 -3.50 -1.61 12.92
N LYS A 77 -4.32 -0.64 12.51
CA LYS A 77 -5.48 -0.92 11.64
C LYS A 77 -5.04 -1.43 10.26
N ILE A 78 -3.98 -0.87 9.70
CA ILE A 78 -3.39 -1.31 8.43
C ILE A 78 -2.93 -2.77 8.56
N TYR A 79 -2.22 -3.09 9.64
CA TYR A 79 -1.73 -4.44 9.91
C TYR A 79 -2.86 -5.46 10.03
N GLN A 80 -3.89 -5.17 10.83
CA GLN A 80 -5.01 -6.10 11.01
C GLN A 80 -5.79 -6.31 9.72
N THR A 81 -6.03 -5.23 8.97
CA THR A 81 -6.70 -5.32 7.65
C THR A 81 -5.90 -6.20 6.69
N ALA A 82 -4.57 -6.02 6.62
CA ALA A 82 -3.69 -6.82 5.80
C ALA A 82 -3.71 -8.31 6.19
N ILE A 83 -3.65 -8.61 7.49
CA ILE A 83 -3.72 -9.97 8.02
C ILE A 83 -5.05 -10.64 7.67
N ASP A 84 -6.17 -9.92 7.84
CA ASP A 84 -7.49 -10.46 7.55
C ASP A 84 -7.70 -10.72 6.07
N ILE A 85 -7.26 -9.82 5.19
CA ILE A 85 -7.27 -10.03 3.74
C ILE A 85 -6.39 -11.22 3.37
N PHE A 86 -5.18 -11.29 3.90
CA PHE A 86 -4.26 -12.38 3.61
C PHE A 86 -4.83 -13.74 4.01
N ARG A 87 -5.45 -13.84 5.19
CA ARG A 87 -6.16 -15.06 5.64
C ARG A 87 -7.29 -15.42 4.69
N GLN A 88 -8.15 -14.46 4.34
CA GLN A 88 -9.24 -14.69 3.40
C GLN A 88 -8.75 -15.16 2.02
N CYS A 89 -7.62 -14.64 1.53
CA CYS A 89 -7.00 -15.10 0.29
C CYS A 89 -6.49 -16.53 0.42
N ARG A 90 -5.73 -16.84 1.47
CA ARG A 90 -5.14 -18.16 1.69
C ARG A 90 -6.18 -19.27 1.85
N ASP A 91 -7.30 -18.95 2.51
CA ASP A 91 -8.37 -19.90 2.80
C ASP A 91 -9.37 -20.02 1.63
N ASP A 92 -9.16 -19.32 0.51
CA ASP A 92 -9.99 -19.36 -0.68
C ASP A 92 -9.67 -20.56 -1.58
N ALA A 93 -10.68 -21.35 -1.93
CA ALA A 93 -10.51 -22.55 -2.75
C ALA A 93 -10.08 -22.23 -4.20
N ASP A 94 -10.55 -21.13 -4.78
CA ASP A 94 -10.16 -20.71 -6.13
C ASP A 94 -8.73 -20.16 -6.12
N TYR A 95 -8.31 -19.45 -5.07
CA TYR A 95 -6.90 -19.07 -4.89
C TYR A 95 -5.99 -20.30 -4.79
N GLN A 96 -6.36 -21.29 -3.97
CA GLN A 96 -5.59 -22.53 -3.81
C GLN A 96 -5.47 -23.28 -5.15
N PHE A 97 -6.57 -23.39 -5.89
CA PHE A 97 -6.56 -23.95 -7.25
C PHE A 97 -5.59 -23.21 -8.17
N LEU A 98 -5.66 -21.87 -8.23
CA LEU A 98 -4.81 -21.04 -9.08
C LEU A 98 -3.32 -21.14 -8.70
N CYS A 99 -3.02 -21.24 -7.40
CA CYS A 99 -1.67 -21.48 -6.90
C CYS A 99 -1.06 -22.79 -7.42
N GLY A 100 -1.89 -23.80 -7.68
CA GLY A 100 -1.49 -25.10 -8.23
C GLY A 100 -1.18 -25.11 -9.73
N LEU A 101 -1.27 -23.98 -10.44
CA LEU A 101 -1.08 -23.91 -11.89
C LEU A 101 0.23 -23.25 -12.31
N GLU A 102 0.81 -23.70 -13.42
CA GLU A 102 1.89 -23.03 -14.16
C GLU A 102 1.29 -22.01 -15.14
N LEU A 103 1.32 -20.73 -14.76
CA LEU A 103 0.74 -19.65 -15.56
C LEU A 103 1.81 -18.99 -16.43
N ASN A 104 1.55 -18.91 -17.74
CA ASN A 104 2.44 -18.24 -18.69
C ASN A 104 2.13 -16.73 -18.78
N PRO A 105 3.07 -15.84 -18.39
CA PRO A 105 2.86 -14.39 -18.42
C PRO A 105 2.77 -13.80 -19.83
N LYS A 106 3.10 -14.55 -20.88
CA LYS A 106 2.98 -14.10 -22.27
C LYS A 106 1.55 -14.15 -22.81
N MET A 107 0.61 -14.74 -22.06
CA MET A 107 -0.80 -14.76 -22.41
C MET A 107 -1.49 -13.52 -21.85
N ASP A 108 -1.93 -12.59 -22.70
CA ASP A 108 -2.55 -11.33 -22.28
C ASP A 108 -3.74 -11.53 -21.32
N ARG A 109 -4.52 -12.60 -21.53
CA ARG A 109 -5.67 -12.93 -20.66
C ARG A 109 -5.25 -13.40 -19.26
N MET A 110 -4.02 -13.85 -19.06
CA MET A 110 -3.51 -14.35 -17.78
C MET A 110 -2.89 -13.25 -16.91
N ALA A 111 -2.70 -12.04 -17.44
CA ALA A 111 -2.12 -10.93 -16.69
C ALA A 111 -2.91 -10.61 -15.41
N GLU A 112 -4.25 -10.64 -15.47
CA GLU A 112 -5.12 -10.43 -14.32
C GLU A 112 -4.90 -11.50 -13.24
N VAL A 113 -4.90 -12.77 -13.63
CA VAL A 113 -4.69 -13.91 -12.72
C VAL A 113 -3.31 -13.84 -12.07
N ILE A 114 -2.28 -13.58 -12.87
CA ILE A 114 -0.89 -13.49 -12.40
C ILE A 114 -0.72 -12.32 -11.44
N ASN A 115 -1.32 -11.16 -11.73
CA ASN A 115 -1.29 -10.00 -10.85
C ASN A 115 -2.01 -10.29 -9.53
N ALA A 116 -3.18 -10.93 -9.56
CA ALA A 116 -3.89 -11.34 -8.34
C ALA A 116 -3.02 -12.26 -7.45
N LEU A 117 -2.33 -13.23 -8.02
CA LEU A 117 -1.41 -14.11 -7.26
C LEU A 117 -0.18 -13.37 -6.74
N LYS A 118 0.42 -12.49 -7.55
CA LYS A 118 1.57 -11.66 -7.14
C LYS A 118 1.21 -10.73 -6.00
N ASN A 119 0.03 -10.13 -6.04
CA ASN A 119 -0.51 -9.25 -5.00
C ASN A 119 -0.59 -9.96 -3.64
N VAL A 120 -1.09 -11.20 -3.59
CA VAL A 120 -1.13 -11.96 -2.33
C VAL A 120 0.27 -12.27 -1.81
N LYS A 121 1.22 -12.58 -2.69
CA LYS A 121 2.63 -12.81 -2.32
C LYS A 121 3.33 -11.54 -1.82
N GLU A 122 3.05 -10.40 -2.45
CA GLU A 122 3.57 -9.10 -2.00
C GLU A 122 3.01 -8.76 -0.62
N LEU A 123 1.70 -8.93 -0.40
CA LEU A 123 1.05 -8.73 0.89
C LEU A 123 1.66 -9.63 1.98
N GLU A 124 1.90 -10.91 1.69
CA GLU A 124 2.60 -11.83 2.61
C GLU A 124 4.00 -11.32 2.98
N GLY A 125 4.77 -10.89 1.98
CA GLY A 125 6.11 -10.34 2.18
C GLY A 125 6.09 -9.05 3.01
N ALA A 126 5.11 -8.18 2.76
CA ALA A 126 4.92 -6.95 3.51
C ALA A 126 4.61 -7.24 4.98
N ILE A 127 3.68 -8.16 5.26
CA ILE A 127 3.32 -8.59 6.62
C ILE A 127 4.57 -9.08 7.38
N LYS A 128 5.38 -9.94 6.76
CA LYS A 128 6.61 -10.48 7.38
C LYS A 128 7.65 -9.38 7.69
N LYS A 129 7.73 -8.35 6.86
CA LYS A 129 8.68 -7.24 7.00
C LYS A 129 8.12 -6.05 7.78
N GLN A 130 6.86 -6.11 8.22
CA GLN A 130 6.13 -4.96 8.78
C GLN A 130 6.15 -3.73 7.86
N ASP A 131 6.02 -3.96 6.56
CA ASP A 131 5.93 -2.89 5.55
C ASP A 131 4.49 -2.36 5.45
N PHE A 132 4.17 -1.39 6.31
CA PHE A 132 2.83 -0.79 6.38
C PHE A 132 2.45 0.01 5.11
N VAL A 133 3.44 0.54 4.39
CA VAL A 133 3.24 1.31 3.15
C VAL A 133 2.71 0.39 2.05
N VAL A 134 3.27 -0.82 1.94
CA VAL A 134 2.76 -1.83 1.02
C VAL A 134 1.41 -2.38 1.53
N MET A 135 1.28 -2.69 2.82
CA MET A 135 0.04 -3.23 3.39
C MET A 135 -1.19 -2.36 3.13
N ARG A 136 -1.08 -1.02 3.25
CA ARG A 136 -2.25 -0.13 3.05
C ARG A 136 -2.81 -0.14 1.63
N ARG A 137 -2.06 -0.64 0.64
CA ARG A 137 -2.53 -0.80 -0.75
C ARG A 137 -3.58 -1.90 -0.88
N TYR A 138 -3.66 -2.79 0.11
CA TYR A 138 -4.54 -3.94 0.14
C TYR A 138 -5.71 -3.70 1.09
N TYR A 139 -6.84 -3.28 0.53
CA TYR A 139 -8.09 -3.04 1.26
C TYR A 139 -9.19 -4.04 0.90
N GLU A 140 -9.03 -4.78 -0.20
CA GLU A 140 -9.98 -5.78 -0.68
C GLU A 140 -9.26 -7.04 -1.16
N LYS A 141 -9.94 -8.17 -0.99
CA LYS A 141 -9.50 -9.47 -1.51
C LYS A 141 -9.75 -9.54 -3.03
N PRO A 142 -8.79 -10.03 -3.85
CA PRO A 142 -9.03 -10.26 -5.27
C PRO A 142 -10.16 -11.25 -5.55
N ASP A 143 -10.89 -11.06 -6.66
CA ASP A 143 -11.92 -11.99 -7.12
C ASP A 143 -11.28 -13.22 -7.78
N PHE A 144 -10.91 -14.21 -6.97
CA PHE A 144 -10.30 -15.45 -7.44
C PHE A 144 -11.26 -16.31 -8.26
N LYS A 145 -12.57 -16.19 -8.05
CA LYS A 145 -13.57 -16.88 -8.86
C LYS A 145 -13.55 -16.38 -10.29
N LYS A 146 -13.48 -15.06 -10.49
CA LYS A 146 -13.28 -14.47 -11.82
C LYS A 146 -11.95 -14.93 -12.43
N CYS A 147 -10.87 -14.95 -11.64
CA CYS A 147 -9.56 -15.42 -12.10
C CYS A 147 -9.60 -16.89 -12.55
N ARG A 148 -10.31 -17.75 -11.82
CA ARG A 148 -10.52 -19.16 -12.20
C ARG A 148 -11.31 -19.30 -13.49
N LEU A 149 -12.37 -18.52 -13.68
CA LEU A 149 -13.14 -18.53 -14.92
C LEU A 149 -12.30 -18.11 -16.14
N ILE A 150 -11.33 -17.21 -15.96
CA ILE A 150 -10.38 -16.85 -17.02
C ILE A 150 -9.51 -18.06 -17.42
N VAL A 151 -9.00 -18.79 -16.43
CA VAL A 151 -8.22 -20.02 -16.64
C VAL A 151 -9.07 -21.10 -17.32
N GLU A 152 -10.26 -21.37 -16.83
CA GLU A 152 -11.16 -22.42 -17.35
C GLU A 152 -11.66 -22.13 -18.78
N ARG A 153 -11.76 -20.85 -19.17
CA ARG A 153 -12.14 -20.44 -20.54
C ARG A 153 -10.94 -20.32 -21.48
N SER A 154 -9.73 -20.59 -21.01
CA SER A 154 -8.54 -20.61 -21.86
C SER A 154 -8.63 -21.77 -22.86
N SER A 155 -8.36 -21.50 -24.13
CA SER A 155 -8.17 -22.55 -25.15
C SER A 155 -6.83 -23.26 -25.02
N GLU A 156 -5.89 -22.68 -24.29
CA GLU A 156 -4.57 -23.25 -24.04
C GLU A 156 -4.61 -24.14 -22.80
N ARG A 157 -3.98 -25.32 -22.89
CA ARG A 157 -3.83 -26.24 -21.77
C ARG A 157 -2.87 -25.64 -20.74
N ILE A 158 -3.37 -25.37 -19.55
CA ILE A 158 -2.57 -24.88 -18.42
C ILE A 158 -2.16 -26.10 -17.59
N GLU A 159 -0.85 -26.29 -17.40
CA GLU A 159 -0.30 -27.42 -16.67
C GLU A 159 -0.35 -27.18 -15.16
N PRO A 160 -0.54 -28.24 -14.33
CA PRO A 160 -0.34 -28.13 -12.90
C PRO A 160 1.15 -27.91 -12.59
N LYS A 161 1.43 -27.18 -11.51
CA LYS A 161 2.79 -27.09 -10.96
C LYS A 161 3.28 -28.48 -10.60
N ILE A 162 4.42 -28.88 -11.16
CA ILE A 162 5.12 -30.09 -10.74
C ILE A 162 5.84 -29.73 -9.44
N GLU A 163 5.27 -30.07 -8.28
CA GLU A 163 6.05 -30.07 -7.05
C GLU A 163 7.17 -31.11 -7.22
N GLN A 164 8.42 -30.64 -7.28
CA GLN A 164 9.56 -31.54 -7.17
C GLN A 164 9.52 -32.17 -5.78
N MET A 165 8.95 -33.37 -5.68
CA MET A 165 9.13 -34.23 -4.53
C MET A 165 10.64 -34.46 -4.38
N SER A 166 11.21 -33.87 -3.34
CA SER A 166 12.59 -34.07 -2.92
C SER A 166 12.86 -35.57 -2.82
N LEU A 167 13.70 -36.08 -3.73
CA LEU A 167 14.06 -37.48 -3.87
C LEU A 167 15.09 -37.91 -2.80
N PHE A 168 15.04 -37.36 -1.59
CA PHE A 168 15.85 -37.83 -0.46
C PHE A 168 15.05 -38.82 0.38
N ALA A 169 14.62 -39.91 -0.28
CA ALA A 169 14.36 -41.15 0.41
C ALA A 169 15.69 -41.91 0.53
N GLY A 170 16.28 -41.85 1.72
CA GLY A 170 17.21 -42.85 2.22
C GLY A 170 18.65 -42.74 1.73
N GLU A 171 19.52 -42.32 2.63
CA GLU A 171 20.71 -43.10 2.98
C GLU A 171 21.03 -42.84 4.45
N SER A 172 20.37 -43.61 5.32
CA SER A 172 20.98 -43.99 6.58
C SER A 172 22.14 -44.93 6.25
N ARG A 173 23.37 -44.51 6.55
CA ARG A 173 24.45 -45.38 7.03
C ARG A 173 25.54 -44.53 7.69
#